data_AF-A0AB34JWK3-F1
#
_entry.id   AF-A0AB34JWK3-F1
#
_cell.length_a   1.000
_cell.length_b   1.000
_cell.length_c   1.000
_cell.angle_alpha   90.00
_cell.angle_beta   90.00
_cell.angle_gamma   90.00
#
_symmetry.space_group_name_H-M   'P 1'
#
loop_
_entity.id
_entity.type
_entity.pdbx_description
1 polymer ?
#
loop_
_entity_poly.entity_id
_entity_poly.type
_entity_poly.pdbx_seq_one_letter_code
_entity_poly.pdbx_strand_id
1 'polypeptide(L)'
;MKALPSASVLTKLSALQHLNLSHNELTSLPAALATLPSIQTLDVSHNCLVELPLNLATHQSLQLLAAHNPLRLELPLDTARRLEAEDTLFVDPAFPANEHSLFRSPDDPPAGHPAPETVRWLRPHELCQVAGVDAPRLFVDSSSSSDVVQGALGDCWLLSALAVVALHRDGLLTQIFAPSACVGLPAGSLTVQFYCEGRWERVTIDDRIPCDSSGYPLYAHCVEPNEMWVPLLEKAYAKLKGSYQALTSGFVDNALVELTGGAPQRFRFQRALGKDSALTESRSPEAPISSDIWGTLSLWMAEVNVHLKWKLALPWL
;
A
#
# COMPACT_ATOMS: atom_id res chain seq x y z
N MET A 1 -30.56 13.21 1.44
CA MET A 1 -30.10 12.47 2.64
C MET A 1 -31.24 11.64 3.18
N LYS A 2 -31.17 10.31 3.01
CA LYS A 2 -32.01 9.40 3.81
C LYS A 2 -31.32 9.26 5.16
N ALA A 3 -32.02 9.60 6.24
CA ALA A 3 -31.54 9.38 7.60
C ALA A 3 -32.42 8.33 8.26
N LEU A 4 -31.81 7.46 9.06
CA LEU A 4 -32.57 6.52 9.89
C LEU A 4 -33.37 7.27 10.96
N PRO A 5 -34.48 6.67 11.47
CA PRO A 5 -35.21 7.21 12.60
C PRO A 5 -34.30 7.44 13.81
N SER A 6 -34.68 8.36 14.70
CA SER A 6 -33.92 8.64 15.91
C SER A 6 -33.67 7.36 16.73
N ALA A 7 -32.56 7.35 17.48
CA ALA A 7 -32.20 6.24 18.36
C ALA A 7 -33.36 5.79 19.27
N SER A 8 -34.18 6.73 19.74
CA SER A 8 -35.36 6.48 20.59
C SER A 8 -36.50 5.69 19.92
N VAL A 9 -36.55 5.67 18.58
CA VAL A 9 -37.51 4.88 17.81
C VAL A 9 -36.93 3.49 17.55
N LEU A 10 -35.65 3.41 17.20
CA LEU A 10 -34.97 2.14 16.90
C LEU A 10 -34.96 1.22 18.12
N THR A 11 -34.67 1.72 19.32
CA THR A 11 -34.65 0.90 20.55
C THR A 11 -36.00 0.29 20.94
N LYS A 12 -37.12 0.74 20.35
CA LYS A 12 -38.45 0.14 20.57
C LYS A 12 -38.69 -1.12 19.74
N LEU A 13 -37.82 -1.43 18.77
CA LEU A 13 -37.94 -2.57 17.88
C LEU A 13 -37.34 -3.83 18.51
N SER A 14 -37.87 -4.24 19.67
CA SER A 14 -37.33 -5.34 20.48
C SER A 14 -37.37 -6.73 19.83
N ALA A 15 -38.26 -6.93 18.86
CA ALA A 15 -38.41 -8.19 18.13
C ALA A 15 -37.65 -8.21 16.78
N LEU A 16 -36.95 -7.14 16.41
CA LEU A 16 -36.28 -7.05 15.10
C LEU A 16 -35.04 -7.95 15.07
N GLN A 17 -35.05 -8.93 14.17
CA GLN A 17 -33.95 -9.89 13.98
C GLN A 17 -33.13 -9.60 12.72
N HIS A 18 -33.78 -9.16 11.64
CA HIS A 18 -33.11 -8.88 10.37
C HIS A 18 -33.46 -7.47 9.91
N LEU A 19 -32.44 -6.69 9.59
CA LEU A 19 -32.59 -5.33 9.08
C LEU A 19 -31.76 -5.17 7.81
N ASN A 20 -32.41 -4.89 6.70
CA ASN A 20 -31.75 -4.60 5.43
C ASN A 20 -31.90 -3.12 5.09
N LEU A 21 -30.76 -2.43 5.04
CA LEU A 21 -30.57 -1.03 4.68
C LEU A 21 -29.67 -0.88 3.44
N SER A 22 -29.40 -1.96 2.72
CA SER A 22 -28.57 -1.94 1.53
C SER A 22 -29.11 -1.03 0.42
N HIS A 23 -28.24 -0.57 -0.48
CA HIS A 23 -28.60 0.27 -1.63
C HIS A 23 -29.35 1.55 -1.23
N ASN A 24 -28.82 2.23 -0.23
CA ASN A 24 -29.28 3.56 0.16
C ASN A 24 -28.14 4.57 0.03
N GLU A 25 -28.43 5.81 0.41
CA GLU A 25 -27.44 6.90 0.42
C GLU A 25 -27.07 7.25 1.87
N LEU A 26 -26.98 6.24 2.74
CA LEU A 26 -26.66 6.47 4.15
C LEU A 26 -25.20 6.89 4.26
N THR A 27 -24.95 8.00 4.94
CA THR A 27 -23.59 8.49 5.22
C THR A 27 -23.12 8.14 6.63
N SER A 28 -24.05 7.82 7.54
CA SER A 28 -23.79 7.37 8.90
C SER A 28 -24.87 6.41 9.40
N LEU A 29 -24.54 5.66 10.45
CA LEU A 29 -25.48 4.79 11.18
C LEU A 29 -25.57 5.22 12.64
N PRO A 30 -26.75 5.12 13.27
CA PRO A 30 -26.88 5.37 14.71
C PRO A 30 -26.34 4.18 15.51
N ALA A 31 -25.58 4.46 16.57
CA ALA A 31 -25.02 3.43 17.47
C ALA A 31 -26.09 2.55 18.14
N ALA A 32 -27.33 3.06 18.26
CA ALA A 32 -28.46 2.34 18.82
C ALA A 32 -28.85 1.05 18.05
N LEU A 33 -28.43 0.90 16.79
CA LEU A 33 -28.63 -0.33 16.03
C LEU A 33 -27.92 -1.54 16.67
N ALA A 34 -26.77 -1.31 17.31
CA ALA A 34 -26.05 -2.35 18.04
C ALA A 34 -26.70 -2.73 19.38
N THR A 35 -27.60 -1.89 19.89
CA THR A 35 -28.28 -2.13 21.18
C THR A 35 -29.61 -2.86 21.02
N LEU A 36 -29.98 -3.24 19.78
CA LEU A 36 -31.20 -3.98 19.52
C LEU A 36 -31.09 -5.39 20.11
N PRO A 37 -31.98 -5.78 21.02
CA PRO A 37 -31.78 -6.97 21.84
C PRO A 37 -31.87 -8.29 21.06
N SER A 38 -32.52 -8.27 19.89
CA SER A 38 -32.79 -9.47 19.09
C SER A 38 -32.13 -9.45 17.71
N ILE A 39 -31.32 -8.43 17.37
CA ILE A 39 -30.78 -8.29 16.02
C ILE A 39 -29.74 -9.39 15.74
N GLN A 40 -29.94 -10.10 14.63
CA GLN A 40 -29.08 -11.20 14.17
C GLN A 40 -28.40 -10.87 12.85
N THR A 41 -29.04 -10.10 11.97
CA THR A 41 -28.47 -9.73 10.67
C THR A 41 -28.72 -8.25 10.38
N LEU A 42 -27.66 -7.53 10.01
CA LEU A 42 -27.74 -6.16 9.53
C LEU A 42 -27.01 -6.06 8.18
N ASP A 43 -27.74 -5.68 7.14
CA ASP A 43 -27.17 -5.38 5.83
C ASP A 43 -27.19 -3.87 5.58
N VAL A 44 -26.02 -3.28 5.40
CA VAL A 44 -25.81 -1.85 5.09
C VAL A 44 -24.95 -1.69 3.84
N SER A 45 -24.88 -2.73 3.01
CA SER A 45 -24.07 -2.72 1.78
C SER A 45 -24.54 -1.68 0.76
N HIS A 46 -23.67 -1.23 -0.15
CA HIS A 46 -24.02 -0.25 -1.18
C HIS A 46 -24.63 1.04 -0.58
N ASN A 47 -23.90 1.64 0.36
CA ASN A 47 -24.22 2.94 0.95
C ASN A 47 -23.00 3.88 0.83
N CYS A 48 -23.12 5.07 1.39
CA CYS A 48 -22.05 6.07 1.45
C CYS A 48 -21.43 6.16 2.86
N LEU A 49 -21.44 5.05 3.62
CA LEU A 49 -20.94 5.05 4.99
C LEU A 49 -19.44 5.26 5.00
N VAL A 50 -19.03 6.32 5.69
CA VAL A 50 -17.62 6.62 5.93
C VAL A 50 -17.14 5.98 7.23
N GLU A 51 -18.02 5.53 8.11
CA GLU A 51 -17.65 4.82 9.33
C GLU A 51 -18.76 3.87 9.79
N LEU A 52 -18.40 2.88 10.59
CA LEU A 52 -19.35 2.04 11.32
C LEU A 52 -19.30 2.40 12.80
N PRO A 53 -20.45 2.52 13.49
CA PRO A 53 -20.47 2.67 14.94
C PRO A 53 -19.73 1.51 15.61
N LEU A 54 -18.91 1.82 16.61
CA LEU A 54 -18.05 0.85 17.29
C LEU A 54 -18.82 -0.40 17.74
N ASN A 55 -19.95 -0.20 18.41
CA ASN A 55 -20.77 -1.28 18.95
C ASN A 55 -21.33 -2.21 17.86
N LEU A 56 -21.49 -1.71 16.63
CA LEU A 56 -21.93 -2.51 15.48
C LEU A 56 -20.77 -3.35 14.91
N ALA A 57 -19.57 -2.79 14.88
CA ALA A 57 -18.38 -3.46 14.36
C ALA A 57 -17.87 -4.57 15.28
N THR A 58 -18.08 -4.46 16.60
CA THR A 58 -17.57 -5.40 17.62
C THR A 58 -18.64 -6.36 18.17
N HIS A 59 -19.83 -6.37 17.57
CA HIS A 59 -20.96 -7.15 18.09
C HIS A 59 -20.73 -8.66 17.90
N GLN A 60 -20.64 -9.42 19.00
CA GLN A 60 -20.21 -10.83 18.98
C GLN A 60 -21.17 -11.80 18.25
N SER A 61 -22.45 -11.43 18.14
CA SER A 61 -23.50 -12.33 17.62
C SER A 61 -24.18 -11.83 16.35
N LEU A 62 -23.79 -10.65 15.84
CA LEU A 62 -24.46 -10.00 14.72
C LEU A 62 -23.72 -10.33 13.43
N GLN A 63 -24.46 -10.83 12.44
CA GLN A 63 -23.96 -10.94 11.08
C GLN A 63 -24.11 -9.58 10.38
N LEU A 64 -23.00 -8.84 10.24
CA LEU A 64 -22.95 -7.53 9.58
C LEU A 64 -22.46 -7.65 8.13
N LEU A 65 -23.27 -7.16 7.18
CA LEU A 65 -22.90 -7.05 5.76
C LEU A 65 -22.72 -5.55 5.43
N ALA A 66 -21.49 -5.10 5.18
CA ALA A 66 -21.19 -3.67 4.98
C ALA A 66 -20.40 -3.38 3.69
N ALA A 67 -20.38 -4.31 2.74
CA ALA A 67 -19.65 -4.18 1.48
C ALA A 67 -20.07 -2.95 0.65
N HIS A 68 -19.18 -2.46 -0.23
CA HIS A 68 -19.47 -1.33 -1.12
C HIS A 68 -19.90 -0.05 -0.39
N ASN A 69 -19.16 0.29 0.68
CA ASN A 69 -19.21 1.57 1.37
C ASN A 69 -17.81 2.22 1.39
N PRO A 70 -17.69 3.56 1.35
CA PRO A 70 -16.42 4.29 1.46
C PRO A 70 -15.91 4.35 2.92
N LEU A 71 -15.92 3.22 3.65
CA LEU A 71 -15.53 3.17 5.06
C LEU A 71 -14.09 3.65 5.26
N ARG A 72 -13.92 4.63 6.14
CA ARG A 72 -12.68 5.20 6.65
C ARG A 72 -12.08 4.19 7.62
N LEU A 73 -11.09 3.46 7.13
CA LEU A 73 -10.33 2.47 7.90
C LEU A 73 -8.99 3.07 8.33
N GLU A 74 -9.10 4.00 9.27
CA GLU A 74 -8.01 4.30 10.20
C GLU A 74 -8.05 3.26 11.32
N LEU A 75 -7.03 3.25 12.19
CA LEU A 75 -6.96 2.39 13.39
C LEU A 75 -8.33 2.24 14.06
N PRO A 76 -8.67 1.07 14.63
CA PRO A 76 -9.93 0.91 15.36
C PRO A 76 -10.13 2.09 16.30
N LEU A 77 -11.31 2.73 16.30
CA LEU A 77 -11.52 4.03 16.95
C LEU A 77 -11.09 4.04 18.43
N ASP A 78 -11.26 2.92 19.13
CA ASP A 78 -10.77 2.75 20.51
C ASP A 78 -9.25 2.79 20.62
N THR A 79 -8.56 2.22 19.63
CA THR A 79 -7.10 2.30 19.53
C THR A 79 -6.69 3.74 19.26
N ALA A 80 -7.30 4.43 18.30
CA ALA A 80 -6.99 5.83 18.01
C ALA A 80 -7.24 6.74 19.22
N ARG A 81 -8.39 6.59 19.90
CA ARG A 81 -8.72 7.34 21.12
C ARG A 81 -7.81 7.03 22.30
N ARG A 82 -7.43 5.77 22.48
CA ARG A 82 -6.46 5.39 23.52
C ARG A 82 -5.11 6.02 23.26
N LEU A 83 -4.61 5.94 22.02
CA LEU A 83 -3.35 6.55 21.61
C LEU A 83 -3.36 8.06 21.83
N GLU A 84 -4.46 8.74 21.45
CA GLU A 84 -4.64 10.18 21.70
C GLU A 84 -4.71 10.51 23.21
N ALA A 85 -5.42 9.71 24.01
CA ALA A 85 -5.54 9.93 25.45
C ALA A 85 -4.24 9.66 26.21
N GLU A 86 -3.44 8.71 25.74
CA GLU A 86 -2.16 8.32 26.33
C GLU A 86 -0.98 9.13 25.76
N ASP A 87 -1.21 9.99 24.76
CA ASP A 87 -0.18 10.70 23.98
C ASP A 87 0.89 9.74 23.44
N THR A 88 0.43 8.61 22.91
CA THR A 88 1.31 7.56 22.35
C THR A 88 1.03 7.34 20.87
N LEU A 89 2.04 6.82 20.17
CA LEU A 89 1.94 6.50 18.75
C LEU A 89 1.68 5.01 18.55
N PHE A 90 0.98 4.68 17.48
CA PHE A 90 0.68 3.32 17.10
C PHE A 90 1.96 2.49 16.92
N VAL A 91 1.87 1.24 17.36
CA VAL A 91 2.89 0.20 17.26
C VAL A 91 2.16 -1.00 16.68
N ASP A 92 2.58 -1.45 15.50
CA ASP A 92 1.95 -2.56 14.82
C ASP A 92 2.39 -3.89 15.44
N PRO A 93 1.48 -4.62 16.12
CA PRO A 93 1.83 -5.91 16.72
C PRO A 93 2.02 -7.01 15.67
N ALA A 94 1.43 -6.87 14.48
CA ALA A 94 1.49 -7.87 13.42
C ALA A 94 2.72 -7.69 12.50
N PHE A 95 3.38 -6.54 12.58
CA PHE A 95 4.61 -6.25 11.83
C PHE A 95 5.57 -5.44 12.71
N PRO A 96 6.16 -6.09 13.74
CA PRO A 96 6.94 -5.42 14.77
C PRO A 96 8.26 -4.85 14.22
N ALA A 97 8.74 -3.77 14.84
CA ALA A 97 10.02 -3.13 14.50
C ALA A 97 11.23 -3.96 14.98
N ASN A 98 11.41 -5.15 14.42
CA ASN A 98 12.49 -6.10 14.74
C ASN A 98 12.81 -7.02 13.55
N GLU A 99 13.70 -7.99 13.75
CA GLU A 99 14.17 -8.95 12.77
C GLU A 99 13.07 -9.80 12.12
N HIS A 100 11.94 -10.04 12.79
CA HIS A 100 10.81 -10.79 12.22
C HIS A 100 10.14 -10.07 11.06
N SER A 101 10.19 -8.74 11.04
CA SER A 101 9.68 -7.95 9.91
C SER A 101 10.71 -7.79 8.80
N LEU A 102 12.00 -7.92 9.11
CA LEU A 102 13.08 -7.83 8.12
C LEU A 102 13.25 -9.14 7.35
N PHE A 103 13.21 -10.29 8.03
CA PHE A 103 13.61 -11.58 7.49
C PHE A 103 12.50 -12.62 7.52
N ARG A 104 12.48 -13.53 6.54
CA ARG A 104 11.60 -14.72 6.54
C ARG A 104 12.00 -15.72 7.62
N SER A 105 13.30 -15.82 7.88
CA SER A 105 13.90 -16.68 8.91
C SER A 105 14.87 -15.83 9.73
N PRO A 106 14.42 -15.24 10.86
CA PRO A 106 15.27 -14.36 11.67
C PRO A 106 16.50 -15.05 12.26
N ASP A 107 16.41 -16.36 12.48
CA ASP A 107 17.51 -17.18 13.00
C ASP A 107 18.63 -17.45 11.97
N ASP A 108 18.39 -17.15 10.68
CA ASP A 108 19.33 -17.37 9.58
C ASP A 108 19.25 -16.23 8.55
N PRO A 109 19.71 -15.01 8.91
CA PRO A 109 19.64 -13.86 8.03
C PRO A 109 20.60 -14.03 6.83
N PRO A 110 20.19 -13.62 5.62
CA PRO A 110 21.02 -13.72 4.42
C PRO A 110 22.32 -12.92 4.54
N ALA A 111 23.40 -13.49 3.98
CA ALA A 111 24.73 -12.87 4.02
C ALA A 111 24.73 -11.48 3.35
N GLY A 112 25.38 -10.51 4.01
CA GLY A 112 25.50 -9.13 3.51
C GLY A 112 24.44 -8.15 4.02
N HIS A 113 23.44 -8.62 4.78
CA HIS A 113 22.52 -7.73 5.48
C HIS A 113 23.15 -7.17 6.77
N PRO A 114 22.80 -5.93 7.17
CA PRO A 114 23.22 -5.39 8.46
C PRO A 114 22.74 -6.31 9.57
N ALA A 115 23.61 -6.53 10.57
CA ALA A 115 23.26 -7.34 11.71
C ALA A 115 22.03 -6.73 12.41
N PRO A 116 21.03 -7.53 12.84
CA PRO A 116 19.78 -7.02 13.39
C PRO A 116 19.96 -5.96 14.48
N GLU A 117 20.96 -6.13 15.35
CA GLU A 117 21.31 -5.22 16.43
C GLU A 117 21.78 -3.83 15.98
N THR A 118 22.20 -3.70 14.72
CA THR A 118 22.63 -2.42 14.13
C THR A 118 21.49 -1.68 13.45
N VAL A 119 20.35 -2.35 13.22
CA VAL A 119 19.19 -1.75 12.56
C VAL A 119 18.40 -0.91 13.56
N ARG A 120 18.22 0.37 13.23
CA ARG A 120 17.41 1.30 14.00
C ARG A 120 16.06 1.47 13.32
N TRP A 121 14.98 1.45 14.08
CA TRP A 121 13.64 1.71 13.56
C TRP A 121 13.21 3.12 13.93
N LEU A 122 13.25 4.03 12.96
CA LEU A 122 13.01 5.45 13.17
C LEU A 122 11.67 5.87 12.58
N ARG A 123 10.95 6.76 13.27
CA ARG A 123 9.74 7.39 12.75
C ARG A 123 10.08 8.54 11.79
N PRO A 124 9.14 9.02 10.95
CA PRO A 124 9.40 10.09 10.00
C PRO A 124 9.96 11.37 10.64
N HIS A 125 9.50 11.74 11.84
CA HIS A 125 10.02 12.92 12.53
C HIS A 125 11.48 12.75 13.00
N GLU A 126 11.87 11.52 13.40
CA GLU A 126 13.25 11.18 13.78
C GLU A 126 14.15 11.17 12.54
N LEU A 127 13.68 10.62 11.43
CA LEU A 127 14.37 10.63 10.14
C LEU A 127 14.68 12.07 9.69
N CYS A 128 13.67 12.94 9.67
CA CYS A 128 13.85 14.34 9.30
C CYS A 128 14.84 15.06 10.24
N GLN A 129 14.80 14.76 11.54
CA GLN A 129 15.72 15.33 12.51
C GLN A 129 17.17 14.89 12.26
N VAL A 130 17.40 13.61 11.96
CA VAL A 130 18.72 13.07 11.63
C VAL A 130 19.24 13.68 10.32
N ALA A 131 18.38 13.82 9.31
CA ALA A 131 18.73 14.42 8.02
C ALA A 131 18.85 15.95 8.06
N GLY A 132 18.42 16.61 9.13
CA GLY A 132 18.46 18.07 9.27
C GLY A 132 17.51 18.79 8.31
N VAL A 133 16.36 18.18 7.99
CA VAL A 133 15.37 18.70 7.04
C VAL A 133 14.06 19.10 7.74
N ASP A 134 13.17 19.73 6.98
CA ASP A 134 11.83 20.11 7.44
C ASP A 134 10.98 18.90 7.89
N ALA A 135 9.87 19.20 8.56
CA ALA A 135 8.91 18.21 9.04
C ALA A 135 8.49 17.21 7.94
N PRO A 136 8.26 15.94 8.31
CA PRO A 136 7.91 14.90 7.35
C PRO A 136 6.57 15.19 6.69
N ARG A 137 6.49 14.90 5.39
CA ARG A 137 5.29 14.95 4.58
C ARG A 137 5.10 13.60 3.90
N LEU A 138 3.84 13.19 3.71
CA LEU A 138 3.57 12.00 2.92
C LEU A 138 3.99 12.22 1.46
N PHE A 139 3.61 13.38 0.92
CA PHE A 139 4.01 13.87 -0.39
C PHE A 139 4.56 15.30 -0.24
N VAL A 140 5.75 15.57 -0.79
CA VAL A 140 6.34 16.93 -0.77
C VAL A 140 5.80 17.76 -1.94
N ASP A 141 5.67 17.14 -3.11
CA ASP A 141 4.97 17.66 -4.29
C ASP A 141 3.85 16.70 -4.73
N SER A 142 3.27 16.83 -5.94
CA SER A 142 2.49 15.71 -6.49
C SER A 142 3.39 14.50 -6.65
N SER A 143 2.92 13.30 -6.28
CA SER A 143 3.71 12.08 -6.44
C SER A 143 4.33 11.95 -7.83
N SER A 144 5.64 11.80 -7.91
CA SER A 144 6.37 11.67 -9.16
C SER A 144 7.14 10.36 -9.18
N SER A 145 7.34 9.80 -10.37
CA SER A 145 8.23 8.64 -10.54
C SER A 145 9.68 8.95 -10.21
N SER A 146 10.08 10.24 -10.25
CA SER A 146 11.43 10.68 -9.89
C SER A 146 11.77 10.43 -8.44
N ASP A 147 10.76 10.31 -7.59
CA ASP A 147 10.96 10.30 -6.15
C ASP A 147 11.44 8.93 -5.68
N VAL A 148 11.24 7.87 -6.48
CA VAL A 148 11.51 6.48 -6.09
C VAL A 148 13.00 6.16 -6.16
N VAL A 149 13.64 6.00 -5.01
CA VAL A 149 15.04 5.54 -4.88
C VAL A 149 15.06 4.12 -4.31
N GLN A 150 15.68 3.19 -5.03
CA GLN A 150 15.85 1.81 -4.58
C GLN A 150 16.93 1.71 -3.48
N GLY A 151 16.63 0.97 -2.41
CA GLY A 151 17.59 0.64 -1.35
C GLY A 151 18.33 -0.67 -1.58
N ALA A 152 18.75 -1.32 -0.49
CA ALA A 152 19.53 -2.56 -0.55
C ALA A 152 18.72 -3.83 -0.90
N LEU A 153 17.41 -3.70 -1.12
CA LEU A 153 16.50 -4.82 -1.35
C LEU A 153 16.36 -5.15 -2.85
N GLY A 154 16.19 -6.44 -3.15
CA GLY A 154 15.99 -6.95 -4.51
C GLY A 154 14.55 -6.81 -5.01
N ASP A 155 13.88 -5.71 -4.71
CA ASP A 155 12.46 -5.45 -4.96
C ASP A 155 12.22 -4.44 -6.09
N CYS A 156 13.20 -4.24 -6.97
CA CYS A 156 13.12 -3.33 -8.13
C CYS A 156 11.85 -3.52 -8.99
N TRP A 157 11.27 -4.72 -8.99
CA TRP A 157 10.03 -5.06 -9.67
C TRP A 157 8.82 -4.31 -9.07
N LEU A 158 8.77 -4.16 -7.74
CA LEU A 158 7.76 -3.39 -7.02
C LEU A 158 7.99 -1.89 -7.27
N LEU A 159 9.21 -1.41 -7.07
CA LEU A 159 9.55 0.00 -7.23
C LEU A 159 9.31 0.51 -8.65
N SER A 160 9.59 -0.32 -9.65
CA SER A 160 9.24 -0.02 -11.05
C SER A 160 7.73 0.12 -11.25
N ALA A 161 6.92 -0.74 -10.62
CA ALA A 161 5.47 -0.64 -10.68
C ALA A 161 4.97 0.63 -9.97
N LEU A 162 5.55 0.98 -8.81
CA LEU A 162 5.23 2.22 -8.09
C LEU A 162 5.53 3.47 -8.90
N ALA A 163 6.70 3.52 -9.54
CA ALA A 163 7.05 4.63 -10.43
C ALA A 163 6.02 4.78 -11.58
N VAL A 164 5.57 3.68 -12.17
CA VAL A 164 4.53 3.70 -13.22
C VAL A 164 3.19 4.20 -12.68
N VAL A 165 2.80 3.79 -11.48
CA VAL A 165 1.55 4.25 -10.84
C VAL A 165 1.64 5.74 -10.47
N ALA A 166 2.80 6.21 -10.00
CA ALA A 166 3.04 7.61 -9.67
C ALA A 166 2.96 8.54 -10.90
N LEU A 167 3.28 8.04 -12.11
CA LEU A 167 3.13 8.82 -13.35
C LEU A 167 1.68 9.12 -13.73
N HIS A 168 0.70 8.36 -13.20
CA HIS A 168 -0.69 8.52 -13.57
C HIS A 168 -1.31 9.75 -12.89
N ARG A 169 -1.67 10.76 -13.70
CA ARG A 169 -2.30 12.01 -13.26
C ARG A 169 -3.72 11.85 -12.69
N ASP A 170 -4.33 10.67 -12.83
CA ASP A 170 -5.69 10.40 -12.38
C ASP A 170 -5.79 10.10 -10.87
N GLY A 171 -4.67 10.23 -10.14
CA GLY A 171 -4.64 10.00 -8.70
C GLY A 171 -4.72 8.53 -8.30
N LEU A 172 -4.29 7.61 -9.17
CA LEU A 172 -4.22 6.17 -8.83
C LEU A 172 -3.41 5.93 -7.55
N LEU A 173 -2.30 6.65 -7.37
CA LEU A 173 -1.53 6.56 -6.14
C LEU A 173 -2.33 7.05 -4.92
N THR A 174 -3.09 8.14 -5.04
CA THR A 174 -3.98 8.61 -3.96
C THR A 174 -5.16 7.67 -3.68
N GLN A 175 -5.47 6.76 -4.60
CA GLN A 175 -6.43 5.68 -4.34
C GLN A 175 -5.78 4.54 -3.56
N ILE A 176 -4.48 4.27 -3.74
CA ILE A 176 -3.77 3.23 -3.00
C ILE A 176 -3.62 3.61 -1.52
N PHE A 177 -3.37 4.89 -1.25
CA PHE A 177 -3.47 5.42 0.11
C PHE A 177 -4.96 5.62 0.44
N ALA A 178 -5.43 5.16 1.60
CA ALA A 178 -6.80 5.43 2.01
C ALA A 178 -7.07 6.95 1.96
N PRO A 179 -8.28 7.44 1.60
CA PRO A 179 -8.57 8.88 1.38
C PRO A 179 -8.26 9.82 2.55
N SER A 180 -7.87 9.27 3.70
CA SER A 180 -7.56 10.00 4.93
C SER A 180 -6.07 10.16 5.19
N ALA A 181 -5.20 9.44 4.46
CA ALA A 181 -3.74 9.61 4.52
C ALA A 181 -3.29 11.00 4.04
N CYS A 182 -4.19 11.76 3.40
CA CYS A 182 -3.99 13.12 2.92
C CYS A 182 -3.91 14.17 4.05
N VAL A 183 -4.18 13.80 5.30
CA VAL A 183 -4.24 14.70 6.46
C VAL A 183 -3.29 14.22 7.56
N GLY A 184 -2.00 14.18 7.24
CA GLY A 184 -0.95 13.71 8.15
C GLY A 184 -1.03 12.20 8.43
N LEU A 185 -0.09 11.70 9.23
CA LEU A 185 -0.12 10.35 9.79
C LEU A 185 -0.73 10.43 11.20
N PRO A 186 -2.07 10.48 11.36
CA PRO A 186 -2.67 10.56 12.68
C PRO A 186 -2.25 9.33 13.52
N ALA A 187 -1.75 9.61 14.72
CA ALA A 187 -1.29 8.63 15.69
C ALA A 187 -0.17 7.68 15.20
N GLY A 188 0.66 8.09 14.22
CA GLY A 188 1.83 7.31 13.78
C GLY A 188 1.46 6.01 13.05
N SER A 189 0.34 6.01 12.33
CA SER A 189 -0.16 4.89 11.52
C SER A 189 -0.51 5.29 10.10
N LEU A 190 -0.45 4.32 9.19
CA LEU A 190 -0.87 4.48 7.80
C LEU A 190 -1.63 3.24 7.33
N THR A 191 -2.73 3.43 6.61
CA THR A 191 -3.44 2.35 5.92
C THR A 191 -3.28 2.48 4.40
N VAL A 192 -2.81 1.39 3.78
CA VAL A 192 -2.65 1.23 2.34
C VAL A 192 -3.59 0.13 1.86
N GLN A 193 -4.09 0.20 0.63
CA GLN A 193 -4.91 -0.85 0.03
C GLN A 193 -4.24 -1.50 -1.18
N PHE A 194 -4.31 -2.83 -1.24
CA PHE A 194 -3.77 -3.68 -2.30
C PHE A 194 -4.85 -4.60 -2.84
N TYR A 195 -4.84 -4.90 -4.12
CA TYR A 195 -5.77 -5.80 -4.77
C TYR A 195 -5.23 -7.24 -4.79
N CYS A 196 -5.73 -8.09 -3.91
CA CYS A 196 -5.31 -9.49 -3.78
C CYS A 196 -6.46 -10.42 -4.11
N GLU A 197 -6.22 -11.46 -4.93
CA GLU A 197 -7.19 -12.52 -5.21
C GLU A 197 -8.61 -12.04 -5.61
N GLY A 198 -8.68 -10.92 -6.34
CA GLY A 198 -9.96 -10.37 -6.81
C GLY A 198 -10.63 -9.38 -5.86
N ARG A 199 -10.03 -9.07 -4.70
CA ARG A 199 -10.58 -8.15 -3.69
C ARG A 199 -9.55 -7.12 -3.22
N TRP A 200 -10.05 -5.96 -2.78
CA TRP A 200 -9.21 -4.96 -2.12
C TRP A 200 -8.98 -5.34 -0.66
N GLU A 201 -7.73 -5.65 -0.33
CA GLU A 201 -7.24 -5.89 1.02
C GLU A 201 -6.56 -4.64 1.56
N ARG A 202 -6.79 -4.34 2.84
CA ARG A 202 -6.21 -3.17 3.49
C ARG A 202 -5.14 -3.59 4.48
N VAL A 203 -4.05 -2.87 4.47
CA VAL A 203 -2.87 -3.12 5.30
C VAL A 203 -2.56 -1.85 6.08
N THR A 204 -2.78 -1.91 7.38
CA THR A 204 -2.40 -0.83 8.32
C THR A 204 -1.02 -1.13 8.90
N ILE A 205 -0.13 -0.15 8.90
CA ILE A 205 1.21 -0.20 9.48
C ILE A 205 1.39 0.95 10.46
N ASP A 206 2.34 0.82 11.39
CA ASP A 206 2.96 2.01 12.00
C ASP A 206 3.97 2.65 11.04
N ASP A 207 4.44 3.86 11.36
CA ASP A 207 5.31 4.65 10.50
C ASP A 207 6.82 4.42 10.71
N ARG A 208 7.25 3.45 11.53
CA ARG A 208 8.68 3.20 11.77
C ARG A 208 9.36 2.58 10.54
N ILE A 209 10.46 3.15 10.10
CA ILE A 209 11.23 2.70 8.94
C ILE A 209 12.56 2.09 9.42
N PRO A 210 13.01 0.96 8.85
CA PRO A 210 14.30 0.37 9.18
C PRO A 210 15.44 1.18 8.57
N CYS A 211 16.41 1.53 9.40
CA CYS A 211 17.54 2.39 9.08
C CYS A 211 18.85 1.77 9.55
N ASP A 212 19.94 2.18 8.93
CA ASP A 212 21.28 1.84 9.40
C ASP A 212 21.63 2.59 10.71
N SER A 213 22.85 2.34 11.22
CA SER A 213 23.34 3.00 12.44
C SER A 213 23.42 4.53 12.32
N SER A 214 23.55 5.07 11.11
CA SER A 214 23.59 6.51 10.83
C SER A 214 22.20 7.15 10.76
N GLY A 215 21.14 6.33 10.71
CA GLY A 215 19.76 6.78 10.56
C GLY A 215 19.32 6.97 9.10
N TYR A 216 20.07 6.40 8.15
CA TYR A 216 19.70 6.38 6.74
C TYR A 216 18.82 5.14 6.43
N PRO A 217 17.73 5.27 5.65
CA PRO A 217 16.86 4.14 5.31
C PRO A 217 17.62 2.97 4.66
N LEU A 218 17.35 1.73 5.10
CA LEU A 218 17.98 0.53 4.53
C LEU A 218 17.41 0.15 3.17
N TYR A 219 16.12 0.42 2.96
CA TYR A 219 15.35 0.00 1.79
C TYR A 219 14.90 1.22 0.97
N ALA A 220 13.82 1.10 0.20
CA ALA A 220 13.40 2.18 -0.68
C ALA A 220 13.07 3.46 0.10
N HIS A 221 13.41 4.60 -0.47
CA HIS A 221 13.18 5.91 0.11
C HIS A 221 12.91 6.95 -0.99
N CYS A 222 12.42 8.11 -0.59
CA CYS A 222 12.24 9.23 -1.50
C CYS A 222 13.56 9.98 -1.74
N VAL A 223 13.69 10.65 -2.90
CA VAL A 223 14.82 11.58 -3.16
C VAL A 223 14.86 12.67 -2.10
N GLU A 224 13.72 13.30 -1.81
CA GLU A 224 13.54 14.24 -0.72
C GLU A 224 13.45 13.51 0.63
N PRO A 225 14.37 13.74 1.59
CA PRO A 225 14.40 13.00 2.85
C PRO A 225 13.18 13.23 3.76
N ASN A 226 12.41 14.30 3.52
CA ASN A 226 11.17 14.59 4.24
C ASN A 226 9.93 14.03 3.54
N GLU A 227 10.06 13.33 2.41
CA GLU A 227 8.97 12.66 1.74
C GLU A 227 8.92 11.16 2.10
N MET A 228 7.72 10.64 2.39
CA MET A 228 7.57 9.36 3.10
C MET A 228 6.71 8.32 2.38
N TRP A 229 6.10 8.65 1.23
CA TRP A 229 5.17 7.71 0.58
C TRP A 229 5.85 6.41 0.09
N VAL A 230 7.07 6.50 -0.45
CA VAL A 230 7.83 5.32 -0.92
C VAL A 230 8.16 4.37 0.24
N PRO A 231 8.86 4.79 1.32
CA PRO A 231 9.26 3.88 2.39
C PRO A 231 8.04 3.29 3.14
N LEU A 232 6.97 4.08 3.30
CA LEU A 232 5.75 3.60 3.96
C LEU A 232 4.96 2.61 3.10
N LEU A 233 4.89 2.82 1.78
CA LEU A 233 4.19 1.90 0.89
C LEU A 233 4.97 0.59 0.75
N GLU A 234 6.29 0.66 0.57
CA GLU A 234 7.17 -0.52 0.57
C GLU A 234 6.99 -1.33 1.86
N LYS A 235 6.96 -0.67 3.03
CA LYS A 235 6.68 -1.32 4.33
C LYS A 235 5.31 -2.01 4.36
N ALA A 236 4.25 -1.34 3.91
CA ALA A 236 2.92 -1.93 3.88
C ALA A 236 2.87 -3.16 2.97
N TYR A 237 3.59 -3.11 1.85
CA TYR A 237 3.70 -4.25 0.95
C TYR A 237 4.55 -5.39 1.54
N ALA A 238 5.64 -5.08 2.24
CA ALA A 238 6.42 -6.04 3.01
C ALA A 238 5.56 -6.75 4.06
N LYS A 239 4.71 -6.02 4.78
CA LYS A 239 3.73 -6.59 5.71
C LYS A 239 2.75 -7.54 5.01
N LEU A 240 2.20 -7.14 3.86
CA LEU A 240 1.32 -8.00 3.06
C LEU A 240 2.00 -9.32 2.66
N LYS A 241 3.30 -9.28 2.33
CA LYS A 241 4.09 -10.46 1.95
C LYS A 241 4.76 -11.18 3.12
N GLY A 242 4.66 -10.65 4.34
CA GLY A 242 5.14 -11.22 5.59
C GLY A 242 6.48 -10.68 6.11
N SER A 243 7.38 -10.19 5.25
CA SER A 243 8.63 -9.53 5.64
C SER A 243 9.25 -8.73 4.49
N TYR A 244 10.21 -7.85 4.77
CA TYR A 244 10.97 -7.14 3.73
C TYR A 244 11.73 -8.11 2.83
N GLN A 245 12.43 -9.10 3.41
CA GLN A 245 13.11 -10.14 2.61
C GLN A 245 12.14 -10.84 1.65
N ALA A 246 10.85 -10.94 1.99
CA ALA A 246 9.87 -11.56 1.12
C ALA A 246 9.63 -10.84 -0.20
N LEU A 247 10.01 -9.56 -0.31
CA LEU A 247 9.94 -8.77 -1.53
C LEU A 247 11.10 -9.03 -2.50
N THR A 248 12.11 -9.80 -2.07
CA THR A 248 13.25 -10.15 -2.94
C THR A 248 12.81 -11.01 -4.10
N SER A 249 13.00 -10.51 -5.32
CA SER A 249 12.61 -11.15 -6.58
C SER A 249 11.09 -11.28 -6.78
N GLY A 250 10.60 -10.67 -7.86
CA GLY A 250 9.20 -10.74 -8.26
C GLY A 250 8.99 -10.22 -9.67
N PHE A 251 7.72 -10.05 -10.04
CA PHE A 251 7.34 -9.62 -11.39
C PHE A 251 6.55 -8.32 -11.36
N VAL A 252 6.98 -7.33 -12.16
CA VAL A 252 6.40 -5.97 -12.20
C VAL A 252 4.89 -6.00 -12.45
N ASP A 253 4.43 -6.87 -13.33
CA ASP A 253 3.01 -7.01 -13.65
C ASP A 253 2.17 -7.55 -12.49
N ASN A 254 2.72 -8.44 -11.65
CA ASN A 254 2.05 -8.84 -10.41
C ASN A 254 1.91 -7.65 -9.47
N ALA A 255 2.96 -6.83 -9.31
CA ALA A 255 2.86 -5.59 -8.53
C ALA A 255 1.82 -4.64 -9.14
N LEU A 256 1.77 -4.49 -10.47
CA LEU A 256 0.77 -3.64 -11.13
C LEU A 256 -0.66 -4.14 -10.86
N VAL A 257 -0.91 -5.45 -10.90
CA VAL A 257 -2.22 -6.02 -10.51
C VAL A 257 -2.54 -5.66 -9.07
N GLU A 258 -1.60 -5.88 -8.15
CA GLU A 258 -1.83 -5.67 -6.72
C GLU A 258 -1.95 -4.20 -6.34
N LEU A 259 -1.36 -3.28 -7.10
CA LEU A 259 -1.49 -1.84 -6.89
C LEU A 259 -2.74 -1.25 -7.53
N THR A 260 -3.26 -1.83 -8.63
CA THR A 260 -4.31 -1.17 -9.44
C THR A 260 -5.60 -1.98 -9.61
N GLY A 261 -5.57 -3.29 -9.34
CA GLY A 261 -6.64 -4.22 -9.74
C GLY A 261 -6.80 -4.40 -11.26
N GLY A 262 -5.89 -3.83 -12.05
CA GLY A 262 -5.91 -3.92 -13.51
C GLY A 262 -5.37 -5.24 -14.06
N ALA A 263 -5.56 -5.45 -15.36
CA ALA A 263 -5.05 -6.63 -16.07
C ALA A 263 -3.84 -6.24 -16.95
N PRO A 264 -2.60 -6.56 -16.54
CA PRO A 264 -1.39 -6.21 -17.29
C PRO A 264 -1.25 -7.06 -18.55
N GLN A 265 -0.62 -6.50 -19.58
CA GLN A 265 -0.27 -7.21 -20.80
C GLN A 265 1.25 -7.15 -21.02
N ARG A 266 1.87 -8.30 -21.30
CA ARG A 266 3.29 -8.41 -21.59
C ARG A 266 3.52 -8.56 -23.10
N PHE A 267 4.29 -7.65 -23.68
CA PHE A 267 4.75 -7.76 -25.06
C PHE A 267 6.19 -8.28 -25.08
N ARG A 268 6.42 -9.42 -25.73
CA ARG A 268 7.77 -9.94 -25.94
C ARG A 268 8.32 -9.39 -27.25
N PHE A 269 9.29 -8.49 -27.16
CA PHE A 269 10.04 -8.04 -28.33
C PHE A 269 11.05 -9.11 -28.71
N GLN A 270 10.84 -9.80 -29.83
CA GLN A 270 11.87 -10.63 -30.44
C GLN A 270 12.78 -9.72 -31.26
N ARG A 271 14.09 -9.79 -30.98
CA ARG A 271 15.09 -9.17 -31.85
C ARG A 271 14.98 -9.88 -33.20
N ALA A 272 14.55 -9.16 -34.24
CA ALA A 272 14.70 -9.64 -35.61
C ALA A 272 16.20 -9.69 -35.89
N LEU A 273 16.85 -10.83 -35.63
CA LEU A 273 18.14 -11.12 -36.23
C LEU A 273 17.87 -11.20 -37.73
N GLY A 274 18.30 -10.17 -38.46
CA GLY A 274 18.15 -10.09 -39.90
C GLY A 274 18.63 -11.38 -40.55
N LYS A 275 17.80 -11.94 -41.43
CA LYS A 275 18.21 -12.98 -42.37
C LYS A 275 19.16 -12.34 -43.39
N ASP A 276 20.44 -12.24 -43.05
CA ASP A 276 21.53 -12.20 -44.02
C ASP A 276 22.39 -13.45 -43.82
N SER A 277 21.80 -14.60 -44.14
CA SER A 277 22.54 -15.84 -44.36
C SER A 277 23.11 -15.83 -45.78
N ALA A 278 24.24 -15.17 -45.98
CA ALA A 278 25.18 -15.46 -47.06
C ALA A 278 26.53 -14.80 -46.78
N LEU A 279 27.47 -15.58 -46.26
CA LEU A 279 28.84 -15.78 -46.79
C LEU A 279 29.80 -16.25 -45.68
N THR A 280 30.22 -17.51 -45.82
CA THR A 280 31.57 -18.08 -45.54
C THR A 280 32.12 -18.15 -44.11
N GLU A 281 32.12 -19.40 -43.60
CA GLU A 281 33.26 -20.17 -43.04
C GLU A 281 34.18 -19.62 -41.93
N SER A 282 34.07 -20.32 -40.78
CA SER A 282 35.14 -21.10 -40.11
C SER A 282 35.72 -20.60 -38.76
N ARG A 283 35.79 -21.59 -37.86
CA ARG A 283 36.61 -21.78 -36.64
C ARG A 283 36.21 -21.08 -35.32
N SER A 284 36.01 -21.93 -34.30
CA SER A 284 36.02 -21.67 -32.85
C SER A 284 37.46 -21.56 -32.31
N PRO A 285 37.75 -21.32 -31.00
CA PRO A 285 36.95 -20.79 -29.88
C PRO A 285 37.70 -19.69 -29.02
N GLU A 286 37.05 -19.21 -27.95
CA GLU A 286 37.58 -18.49 -26.75
C GLU A 286 37.98 -16.98 -26.81
N ALA A 287 37.30 -16.13 -26.00
CA ALA A 287 37.83 -15.04 -25.13
C ALA A 287 36.70 -14.09 -24.63
N PRO A 288 36.86 -13.33 -23.52
CA PRO A 288 35.79 -12.92 -22.60
C PRO A 288 35.10 -11.59 -22.95
N ILE A 289 33.87 -11.42 -22.45
CA ILE A 289 33.06 -10.20 -22.61
C ILE A 289 33.60 -9.09 -21.68
N SER A 290 34.00 -7.95 -22.27
CA SER A 290 34.43 -6.74 -21.57
C SER A 290 33.29 -5.74 -21.31
N SER A 291 33.60 -4.75 -20.49
CA SER A 291 32.76 -3.97 -19.58
C SER A 291 32.06 -2.72 -20.13
N ASP A 292 31.40 -2.75 -21.29
CA ASP A 292 30.74 -1.54 -21.84
C ASP A 292 29.27 -1.75 -22.23
N ILE A 293 28.43 -2.14 -21.26
CA ILE A 293 26.96 -2.22 -21.44
C ILE A 293 26.25 -1.00 -20.83
N TRP A 294 26.91 -0.23 -19.96
CA TRP A 294 26.27 0.87 -19.22
C TRP A 294 26.19 2.19 -19.99
N GLY A 295 27.03 2.41 -21.02
CA GLY A 295 27.01 3.63 -21.83
C GLY A 295 25.89 3.71 -22.87
N THR A 296 25.31 2.57 -23.27
CA THR A 296 24.33 2.52 -24.38
C THR A 296 22.88 2.54 -23.91
N LEU A 297 22.61 2.26 -22.63
CA LEU A 297 21.26 2.29 -22.04
C LEU A 297 20.79 3.70 -21.67
N SER A 298 21.71 4.63 -21.39
CA SER A 298 21.39 6.01 -21.01
C SER A 298 20.87 6.87 -22.17
N LEU A 299 21.20 6.52 -23.42
CA LEU A 299 20.77 7.26 -24.62
C LEU A 299 19.41 6.79 -25.18
N TRP A 300 18.87 5.64 -24.76
CA TRP A 300 17.62 5.10 -25.33
C TRP A 300 16.35 5.50 -24.54
N MET A 301 16.47 5.88 -23.26
CA MET A 301 15.31 6.26 -22.44
C MET A 301 14.78 7.69 -22.68
N ALA A 302 15.42 8.47 -23.56
CA ALA A 302 15.02 9.86 -23.81
C ALA A 302 14.01 10.07 -24.95
N GLU A 303 13.64 9.05 -25.74
CA GLU A 303 12.90 9.30 -27.01
C GLU A 303 11.55 8.58 -27.22
N VAL A 304 11.03 7.79 -26.27
CA VAL A 304 9.77 7.06 -26.53
C VAL A 304 8.57 7.71 -25.84
N ASN A 305 7.98 8.68 -26.54
CA ASN A 305 6.69 9.30 -26.24
C ASN A 305 5.54 8.32 -26.55
N VAL A 306 5.05 7.58 -25.54
CA VAL A 306 3.96 6.61 -25.72
C VAL A 306 2.60 7.24 -25.37
N HIS A 307 1.82 7.57 -26.40
CA HIS A 307 0.39 7.83 -26.27
C HIS A 307 -0.39 6.51 -26.03
N LEU A 308 -0.81 6.25 -24.79
CA LEU A 308 -1.71 5.16 -24.44
C LEU A 308 -3.17 5.64 -24.49
N LYS A 309 -3.92 5.22 -25.51
CA LYS A 309 -5.39 5.32 -25.52
C LYS A 309 -5.99 4.10 -24.81
N TRP A 310 -6.57 4.31 -23.64
CA TRP A 310 -7.37 3.31 -22.96
C TRP A 310 -8.84 3.40 -23.41
N LYS A 311 -9.37 2.33 -24.01
CA LYS A 311 -10.82 2.13 -24.16
C LYS A 311 -11.33 1.43 -22.89
N LEU A 312 -11.94 2.20 -22.00
CA LEU A 312 -12.75 1.67 -20.92
C LEU A 312 -13.97 0.96 -21.52
N ALA A 313 -14.05 -0.36 -21.33
CA ALA A 313 -15.30 -1.10 -21.46
C ALA A 313 -16.05 -0.98 -20.13
N LEU A 314 -16.86 0.06 -20.00
CA LEU A 314 -17.91 0.14 -18.98
C LEU A 314 -19.21 -0.34 -19.61
N PRO A 315 -19.79 -1.47 -19.19
CA PRO A 315 -21.23 -1.65 -19.26
C PRO A 315 -21.85 -1.34 -17.88
N TRP A 316 -23.04 -0.73 -17.93
CA TRP A 316 -23.99 -0.46 -16.83
C TRP A 316 -23.81 0.85 -16.05
N LEU A 317 -24.39 1.91 -16.63
CA LEU A 317 -25.22 2.89 -15.91
C LEU A 317 -26.54 2.22 -15.49
#